data_AF-A0A7S3L2Y1-F1
#
_entry.id   AF-A0A7S3L2Y1-F1
#
_cell.length_a   1.000
_cell.length_b   1.000
_cell.length_c   1.000
_cell.angle_alpha   90.00
_cell.angle_beta   90.00
_cell.angle_gamma   90.00
#
_symmetry.space_group_name_H-M   'P 1'
#
loop_
_entity.id
_entity.type
_entity.pdbx_description
1 polymer ?
#
loop_
_entity_poly.entity_id
_entity_poly.type
_entity_poly.pdbx_seq_one_letter_code
_entity_poly.pdbx_strand_id
1 'polypeptide(L)'
;TLLNFWIPSSQSSNPYFIIIIPSRVASRLLSILLENPPKLYSPRLSMLNFSEIVRVSKKALAWNTKPTEDSFPELPEVLIWIRFVIAVVYGSYLGVKNATSPVVLLQMFNLLAFVPVMYARLYLGVDADAFGMKLVFSGLLHAGALCLLIWIVLFTASHEAEELQLRDVLAAVAAMAADAERGTAMGSGEGAAHVIPPVDSEF
;
A
#
# COMPACT_ATOMS: atom_id res chain seq x y z
N THR A 1 2.75 13.97 -16.16
CA THR A 1 1.81 14.95 -15.60
C THR A 1 2.03 15.01 -14.11
N LEU A 2 2.37 16.18 -13.57
CA LEU A 2 2.70 16.36 -12.15
C LEU A 2 1.41 16.68 -11.37
N LEU A 3 1.08 15.89 -10.35
CA LEU A 3 -0.02 16.18 -9.42
C LEU A 3 0.59 16.79 -8.16
N ASN A 4 0.29 18.05 -7.89
CA ASN A 4 0.76 18.78 -6.71
C ASN A 4 -0.27 18.64 -5.59
N PHE A 5 0.09 17.97 -4.49
CA PHE A 5 -0.71 17.91 -3.27
C PHE A 5 0.02 18.61 -2.12
N TRP A 6 -0.71 19.42 -1.35
CA TRP A 6 -0.20 20.20 -0.23
C TRP A 6 -0.39 19.43 1.08
N ILE A 7 0.70 19.13 1.80
CA ILE A 7 0.64 18.62 3.18
C ILE A 7 1.73 19.33 4.01
N PRO A 8 1.38 20.05 5.09
CA PRO A 8 2.36 20.72 5.94
C PRO A 8 3.17 19.70 6.76
N SER A 9 4.50 19.85 6.74
CA SER A 9 5.46 19.10 7.55
C SER A 9 6.09 20.05 8.57
N SER A 10 6.03 19.71 9.86
CA SER A 10 6.50 20.57 10.96
C SER A 10 8.00 20.50 11.26
N GLN A 11 8.81 19.77 10.47
CA GLN A 11 10.23 19.52 10.81
C GLN A 11 11.24 19.67 9.66
N SER A 12 10.90 20.29 8.54
CA SER A 12 11.83 20.47 7.41
C SER A 12 11.96 21.94 7.00
N SER A 13 13.18 22.44 6.95
CA SER A 13 13.54 23.76 6.40
C SER A 13 13.29 23.89 4.90
N ASN A 14 12.86 22.82 4.24
CA ASN A 14 12.28 22.84 2.90
C ASN A 14 10.78 22.50 2.97
N PRO A 15 9.87 23.47 2.73
CA PRO A 15 8.42 23.26 2.77
C PRO A 15 7.87 22.58 1.50
N TYR A 16 8.70 22.36 0.49
CA TYR A 16 8.30 21.75 -0.78
C TYR A 16 8.61 20.25 -0.76
N PHE A 17 7.62 19.44 -0.38
CA PHE A 17 7.67 17.99 -0.58
C PHE A 17 7.00 17.65 -1.93
N ILE A 18 7.80 17.62 -3.00
CA ILE A 18 7.32 17.14 -4.30
C ILE A 18 7.35 15.61 -4.26
N ILE A 19 6.18 14.98 -4.24
CA ILE A 19 6.06 13.53 -4.44
C ILE A 19 6.30 13.28 -5.94
N ILE A 20 7.54 12.97 -6.31
CA ILE A 20 7.86 12.52 -7.67
C ILE A 20 7.49 11.04 -7.74
N ILE A 21 6.28 10.74 -8.20
CA ILE A 21 5.91 9.37 -8.57
C ILE A 21 6.61 9.07 -9.90
N PRO A 22 7.48 8.05 -9.99
CA PRO A 22 8.11 7.67 -11.24
C PRO A 22 7.06 7.43 -12.32
N SER A 23 7.24 7.98 -13.52
CA SER A 23 6.25 7.89 -14.60
C SER A 23 5.84 6.45 -14.93
N ARG A 24 6.77 5.49 -14.78
CA ARG A 24 6.53 4.06 -14.96
C ARG A 24 5.59 3.48 -13.90
N VAL A 25 5.72 3.89 -12.64
CA VAL A 25 4.85 3.44 -11.54
C VAL A 25 3.47 4.07 -11.68
N ALA A 26 3.39 5.36 -11.99
CA ALA A 26 2.13 6.03 -12.26
C ALA A 26 1.39 5.37 -13.44
N SER A 27 2.10 5.05 -14.53
CA SER A 27 1.50 4.39 -15.70
C SER A 27 1.04 2.97 -15.41
N ARG A 28 1.78 2.20 -14.59
CA ARG A 28 1.36 0.84 -14.18
C ARG A 28 0.20 0.85 -13.20
N LEU A 29 0.19 1.76 -12.23
CA LEU A 29 -0.95 1.91 -11.33
C LEU A 29 -2.20 2.35 -12.11
N LEU A 30 -2.05 3.28 -13.04
CA LEU A 30 -3.14 3.70 -13.92
C LEU A 30 -3.62 2.53 -14.79
N SER A 31 -2.72 1.73 -15.39
CA SER A 31 -3.11 0.58 -16.20
C SER A 31 -3.82 -0.49 -15.37
N ILE A 32 -3.31 -0.83 -14.18
CA ILE A 32 -3.95 -1.80 -13.27
C ILE A 32 -5.34 -1.33 -12.86
N LEU A 33 -5.50 -0.04 -12.55
CA LEU A 33 -6.80 0.55 -12.20
C LEU A 33 -7.77 0.58 -13.38
N LEU A 34 -7.28 0.72 -14.62
CA LEU A 34 -8.09 0.72 -15.83
C LEU A 34 -8.45 -0.71 -16.30
N GLU A 35 -7.54 -1.67 -16.18
CA GLU A 35 -7.75 -3.08 -16.58
C GLU A 35 -8.62 -3.83 -15.59
N ASN A 36 -8.46 -3.54 -14.30
CA ASN A 36 -9.24 -4.14 -13.23
C ASN A 36 -9.94 -3.02 -12.48
N PRO A 37 -10.95 -2.36 -13.11
CA PRO A 37 -11.75 -1.42 -12.37
C PRO A 37 -12.28 -2.20 -11.16
N PRO A 38 -12.01 -1.74 -9.92
CA PRO A 38 -12.57 -2.41 -8.76
C PRO A 38 -14.06 -2.56 -9.07
N LYS A 39 -14.59 -3.78 -8.96
CA LYS A 39 -16.03 -4.04 -9.01
C LYS A 39 -16.61 -3.29 -7.81
N LEU A 40 -16.74 -1.97 -7.96
CA LEU A 40 -17.21 -1.04 -6.97
C LEU A 40 -18.59 -1.55 -6.60
N TYR A 41 -18.79 -1.66 -5.29
CA TYR A 41 -19.76 -2.52 -4.61
C TYR A 41 -21.25 -2.18 -4.86
N SER A 42 -21.56 -1.45 -5.93
CA SER A 42 -22.91 -1.14 -6.34
C SER A 42 -22.98 -1.00 -7.87
N PRO A 43 -23.79 -1.81 -8.57
CA PRO A 43 -24.11 -1.60 -9.98
C PRO A 43 -24.66 -0.20 -10.31
N ARG A 44 -25.09 0.57 -9.30
CA ARG A 44 -25.56 1.95 -9.48
C ARG A 44 -24.44 2.92 -9.85
N LEU A 45 -23.23 2.71 -9.35
CA LEU A 45 -22.10 3.65 -9.52
C LEU A 45 -21.52 3.65 -10.92
N SER A 46 -21.39 2.47 -11.52
CA SER A 46 -20.85 2.32 -12.88
C SER A 46 -21.79 2.87 -13.95
N MET A 47 -23.02 3.23 -13.59
CA MET A 47 -23.99 3.95 -14.44
C MET A 47 -24.16 5.42 -14.05
N LEU A 48 -23.39 5.97 -13.09
CA LEU A 48 -23.52 7.38 -12.74
C LEU A 48 -22.96 8.24 -13.88
N ASN A 49 -23.88 8.89 -14.59
CA ASN A 49 -23.55 9.99 -15.47
C ASN A 49 -22.80 11.07 -14.70
N PHE A 50 -21.94 11.83 -15.39
CA PHE A 50 -21.18 12.94 -14.80
C PHE A 50 -22.07 13.90 -13.99
N SER A 51 -23.33 14.09 -14.41
CA SER A 51 -24.33 14.88 -13.68
C SER A 51 -24.63 14.35 -12.28
N GLU A 52 -24.68 13.04 -12.09
CA GLU A 52 -24.93 12.40 -10.80
C GLU A 52 -23.75 12.53 -9.87
N ILE A 53 -22.52 12.41 -10.40
CA ILE A 53 -21.30 12.65 -9.62
C ILE A 53 -21.30 14.08 -9.07
N VAL A 54 -21.58 15.07 -9.93
CA VAL A 54 -21.66 16.47 -9.50
C VAL A 54 -22.78 16.69 -8.47
N ARG A 55 -23.94 16.03 -8.63
CA ARG A 55 -25.05 16.08 -7.66
C ARG A 55 -24.64 15.53 -6.29
N VAL A 56 -24.04 14.34 -6.26
CA VAL A 56 -23.58 13.68 -5.03
C VAL A 56 -22.45 14.49 -4.38
N SER A 57 -21.49 15.01 -5.15
CA SER A 57 -20.43 15.88 -4.63
C SER A 57 -20.97 17.17 -4.01
N LYS A 58 -21.99 17.79 -4.61
CA LYS A 58 -22.64 18.97 -4.01
C LYS A 58 -23.31 18.65 -2.68
N LYS A 59 -24.01 17.52 -2.59
CA LYS A 59 -24.60 17.04 -1.32
C LYS A 59 -23.54 16.75 -0.27
N ALA A 60 -22.45 16.09 -0.67
CA ALA A 60 -21.33 15.78 0.21
C ALA A 60 -20.63 17.05 0.74
N LEU A 61 -20.54 18.11 -0.07
CA LEU A 61 -19.90 19.36 0.35
C LEU A 61 -20.82 20.29 1.13
N ALA A 62 -22.11 19.98 1.26
CA ALA A 62 -23.07 20.82 1.97
C ALA A 62 -22.90 20.72 3.49
N TRP A 63 -22.49 21.83 4.10
CA TRP A 63 -22.19 21.94 5.53
C TRP A 63 -23.41 21.69 6.41
N ASN A 64 -23.26 20.85 7.44
CA ASN A 64 -24.25 20.61 8.51
C ASN A 64 -25.67 20.30 8.02
N THR A 65 -25.79 19.49 6.96
CA THR A 65 -27.08 19.09 6.39
C THR A 65 -27.83 18.05 7.22
N LYS A 66 -27.17 17.44 8.21
CA LYS A 66 -27.69 16.34 9.05
C LYS A 66 -28.39 15.25 8.22
N PRO A 67 -27.70 14.65 7.23
CA PRO A 67 -28.34 13.70 6.35
C PRO A 67 -28.81 12.45 7.09
N THR A 68 -29.98 11.96 6.70
CA THR A 68 -30.61 10.70 7.11
C THR A 68 -30.53 9.68 5.97
N GLU A 69 -30.80 8.40 6.26
CA GLU A 69 -30.78 7.32 5.25
C GLU A 69 -31.71 7.61 4.06
N ASP A 70 -32.85 8.29 4.31
CA ASP A 70 -33.81 8.67 3.26
C ASP A 70 -33.35 9.87 2.41
N SER A 71 -32.62 10.83 3.00
CA SER A 71 -32.24 12.07 2.32
C SER A 71 -30.91 11.96 1.56
N PHE A 72 -29.99 11.10 2.05
CA PHE A 72 -28.70 10.84 1.44
C PHE A 72 -28.29 9.36 1.53
N PRO A 73 -28.99 8.46 0.82
CA PRO A 73 -28.69 7.03 0.83
C PRO A 73 -27.31 6.70 0.25
N GLU A 74 -26.74 7.59 -0.56
CA GLU A 74 -25.42 7.43 -1.17
C GLU A 74 -24.26 7.80 -0.21
N LEU A 75 -24.54 8.27 1.02
CA LEU A 75 -23.52 8.67 1.98
C LEU A 75 -22.46 7.59 2.27
N PRO A 76 -22.82 6.32 2.55
CA PRO A 76 -21.82 5.29 2.81
C PRO A 76 -20.83 5.12 1.65
N GLU A 77 -21.31 5.30 0.42
CA GLU A 77 -20.54 5.20 -0.80
C GLU A 77 -19.53 6.35 -0.94
N VAL A 78 -19.96 7.58 -0.64
CA VAL A 78 -19.08 8.75 -0.58
C VAL A 78 -17.96 8.53 0.45
N LEU A 79 -18.27 7.93 1.60
CA LEU A 79 -17.25 7.63 2.61
C LEU A 79 -16.26 6.56 2.14
N ILE A 80 -16.68 5.59 1.31
CA ILE A 80 -15.76 4.64 0.68
C ILE A 80 -14.79 5.39 -0.25
N TRP A 81 -15.28 6.33 -1.05
CA TRP A 81 -14.42 7.15 -1.93
C TRP A 81 -13.40 7.97 -1.13
N ILE A 82 -13.84 8.61 -0.04
CA ILE A 82 -12.92 9.34 0.85
C ILE A 82 -11.83 8.40 1.39
N ARG A 83 -12.19 7.18 1.80
CA ARG A 83 -11.21 6.17 2.24
C ARG A 83 -10.23 5.79 1.15
N PHE A 84 -10.68 5.62 -0.10
CA PHE A 84 -9.76 5.32 -1.20
C PHE A 84 -8.80 6.48 -1.49
N VAL A 85 -9.27 7.73 -1.45
CA VAL A 85 -8.40 8.90 -1.61
C VAL A 85 -7.34 8.93 -0.50
N ILE A 86 -7.75 8.70 0.75
CA ILE A 86 -6.84 8.60 1.88
C ILE A 86 -5.83 7.46 1.69
N ALA A 87 -6.28 6.28 1.27
CA ALA A 87 -5.43 5.12 1.03
C ALA A 87 -4.36 5.42 -0.03
N VAL A 88 -4.72 6.11 -1.11
CA VAL A 88 -3.77 6.51 -2.16
C VAL A 88 -2.73 7.48 -1.62
N VAL A 89 -3.16 8.53 -0.91
CA VAL A 89 -2.26 9.55 -0.36
C VAL A 89 -1.33 8.94 0.69
N TYR A 90 -1.88 8.20 1.65
CA TYR A 90 -1.11 7.62 2.75
C TYR A 90 -0.22 6.48 2.30
N GLY A 91 -0.69 5.59 1.42
CA GLY A 91 0.13 4.53 0.83
C GLY A 91 1.30 5.09 0.02
N SER A 92 1.06 6.17 -0.73
CA SER A 92 2.12 6.88 -1.44
C SER A 92 3.16 7.48 -0.49
N TYR A 93 2.70 8.09 0.60
CA TYR A 93 3.56 8.62 1.65
C TYR A 93 4.45 7.54 2.28
N LEU A 94 3.88 6.38 2.64
CA LEU A 94 4.63 5.27 3.23
C LEU A 94 5.69 4.71 2.26
N GLY A 95 5.33 4.56 0.99
CA GLY A 95 6.24 4.09 -0.05
C GLY A 95 7.43 5.02 -0.24
N VAL A 96 7.20 6.33 -0.35
CA VAL A 96 8.27 7.31 -0.52
C VAL A 96 9.17 7.43 0.71
N LYS A 97 8.63 7.19 1.91
CA LYS A 97 9.40 7.28 3.17
C LYS A 97 10.12 5.99 3.53
N ASN A 98 9.98 4.91 2.76
CA ASN A 98 10.51 3.58 3.08
C ASN A 98 10.21 3.17 4.53
N ALA A 99 9.02 3.54 5.04
CA ALA A 99 8.68 3.30 6.43
C ALA A 99 8.38 1.81 6.63
N THR A 100 9.13 1.11 7.49
CA THR A 100 9.00 -0.34 7.72
C THR A 100 8.36 -0.71 9.06
N SER A 101 8.09 0.28 9.92
CA SER A 101 7.59 0.02 11.27
C SER A 101 6.14 -0.48 11.28
N PRO A 102 5.79 -1.54 12.03
CA PRO A 102 4.41 -2.03 12.13
C PRO A 102 3.44 -0.99 12.70
N VAL A 103 3.95 0.02 13.44
CA VAL A 103 3.15 1.14 13.95
C VAL A 103 2.47 1.92 12.81
N VAL A 104 3.10 1.99 11.63
CA VAL A 104 2.52 2.71 10.48
C VAL A 104 1.27 2.05 9.92
N LEU A 105 1.14 0.73 10.11
CA LEU A 105 -0.05 -0.03 9.74
C LEU A 105 -1.20 0.23 10.69
N LEU A 106 -0.93 0.28 11.99
CA LEU A 106 -1.95 0.67 12.97
C LEU A 106 -2.44 2.11 12.70
N GLN A 107 -1.49 3.00 12.39
CA GLN A 107 -1.82 4.38 12.00
C GLN A 107 -2.64 4.44 10.71
N MET A 108 -2.36 3.59 9.72
CA MET A 108 -3.15 3.46 8.50
C MET A 108 -4.62 3.16 8.81
N PHE A 109 -4.88 2.14 9.63
CA PHE A 109 -6.23 1.75 10.00
C PHE A 109 -6.94 2.84 10.80
N ASN A 110 -6.23 3.51 11.71
CA ASN A 110 -6.78 4.66 12.42
C ASN A 110 -7.20 5.77 11.45
N LEU A 111 -6.36 6.12 10.48
CA LEU A 111 -6.65 7.21 9.55
C LEU A 111 -7.82 6.87 8.61
N LEU A 112 -7.88 5.63 8.13
CA LEU A 112 -8.99 5.13 7.29
C LEU A 112 -10.31 4.95 8.05
N ALA A 113 -10.26 4.66 9.35
CA ALA A 113 -11.46 4.51 10.18
C ALA A 113 -11.97 5.86 10.70
N PHE A 114 -11.10 6.69 11.29
CA PHE A 114 -11.50 7.89 12.00
C PHE A 114 -11.76 9.09 11.09
N VAL A 115 -10.96 9.32 10.04
CA VAL A 115 -11.12 10.53 9.22
C VAL A 115 -12.49 10.58 8.51
N PRO A 116 -12.98 9.50 7.86
CA PRO A 116 -14.31 9.51 7.25
C PRO A 116 -15.44 9.66 8.28
N VAL A 117 -15.28 9.09 9.48
CA VAL A 117 -16.26 9.20 10.57
C VAL A 117 -16.28 10.61 11.13
N MET A 118 -15.12 11.24 11.34
CA MET A 118 -15.01 12.65 11.73
C MET A 118 -15.65 13.56 10.68
N TYR A 119 -15.41 13.29 9.40
CA TYR A 119 -16.08 14.01 8.32
C TYR A 119 -17.61 13.87 8.42
N ALA A 120 -18.14 12.65 8.54
CA ALA A 120 -19.59 12.47 8.66
C ALA A 120 -20.19 13.15 9.90
N ARG A 121 -19.54 13.04 11.06
CA ARG A 121 -20.06 13.59 12.33
C ARG A 121 -19.88 15.10 12.45
N LEU A 122 -18.68 15.61 12.18
CA LEU A 122 -18.34 17.02 12.43
C LEU A 122 -18.69 17.92 11.25
N TYR A 123 -18.50 17.46 10.01
CA TYR A 123 -18.75 18.27 8.82
C TYR A 123 -20.21 18.20 8.37
N LEU A 124 -20.76 16.98 8.27
CA LEU A 124 -22.14 16.79 7.83
C LEU A 124 -23.17 16.84 8.97
N GLY A 125 -22.75 16.63 10.22
CA GLY A 125 -23.66 16.59 11.37
C GLY A 125 -24.50 15.32 11.41
N VAL A 126 -24.00 14.20 10.88
CA VAL A 126 -24.73 12.92 10.85
C VAL A 126 -24.86 12.32 12.24
N ASP A 127 -26.08 11.96 12.62
CA ASP A 127 -26.33 11.17 13.83
C ASP A 127 -25.83 9.75 13.63
N ALA A 128 -25.01 9.28 14.58
CA ALA A 128 -24.36 7.98 14.52
C ALA A 128 -25.35 6.81 14.43
N ASP A 129 -26.53 6.98 15.03
CA ASP A 129 -27.57 5.96 15.10
C ASP A 129 -28.30 5.78 13.76
N ALA A 130 -28.29 6.80 12.89
CA ALA A 130 -29.05 6.78 11.63
C ALA A 130 -28.50 5.78 10.59
N PHE A 131 -27.19 5.53 10.58
CA PHE A 131 -26.54 4.62 9.61
C PHE A 131 -25.85 3.41 10.28
N GLY A 132 -25.74 3.42 11.62
CA GLY A 132 -25.14 2.35 12.42
C GLY A 132 -23.68 2.02 12.07
N MET A 133 -23.28 0.78 12.38
CA MET A 133 -21.91 0.26 12.18
C MET A 133 -21.48 0.21 10.71
N LYS A 134 -22.43 0.22 9.76
CA LYS A 134 -22.14 0.20 8.32
C LYS A 134 -21.28 1.40 7.91
N LEU A 135 -21.48 2.56 8.53
CA LEU A 135 -20.73 3.77 8.23
C LEU A 135 -19.22 3.63 8.52
N VAL A 136 -18.88 2.84 9.54
CA VAL A 136 -17.50 2.66 10.03
C VAL A 136 -16.75 1.63 9.20
N PHE A 137 -17.36 0.47 8.95
CA PHE A 137 -16.68 -0.68 8.35
C PHE A 137 -16.81 -0.76 6.83
N SER A 138 -17.75 -0.04 6.22
CA SER A 138 -17.94 -0.09 4.77
C SER A 138 -16.69 0.40 4.03
N GLY A 139 -16.14 -0.47 3.18
CA GLY A 139 -14.94 -0.19 2.37
C GLY A 139 -13.62 -0.09 3.14
N LEU A 140 -13.60 -0.28 4.47
CA LEU A 140 -12.39 -0.13 5.28
C LEU A 140 -11.28 -1.12 4.87
N LEU A 141 -11.62 -2.40 4.77
CA LEU A 141 -10.66 -3.44 4.35
C LEU A 141 -10.20 -3.26 2.91
N HIS A 142 -11.09 -2.84 2.01
CA HIS A 142 -10.76 -2.60 0.61
C HIS A 142 -9.80 -1.41 0.45
N ALA A 143 -10.05 -0.31 1.16
CA ALA A 143 -9.15 0.84 1.17
C ALA A 143 -7.82 0.51 1.85
N GLY A 144 -7.83 -0.29 2.92
CA GLY A 144 -6.61 -0.81 3.55
C GLY A 144 -5.77 -1.65 2.58
N ALA A 145 -6.40 -2.56 1.84
CA ALA A 145 -5.73 -3.36 0.81
C ALA A 145 -5.14 -2.48 -0.31
N LEU A 146 -5.88 -1.46 -0.76
CA LEU A 146 -5.37 -0.51 -1.75
C LEU A 146 -4.16 0.28 -1.23
N CYS A 147 -4.22 0.74 0.02
CA CYS A 147 -3.12 1.44 0.67
C CYS A 147 -1.86 0.57 0.75
N LEU A 148 -2.02 -0.69 1.19
CA LEU A 148 -0.94 -1.68 1.25
C LEU A 148 -0.37 -1.96 -0.14
N LEU A 149 -1.22 -2.11 -1.15
CA LEU A 149 -0.79 -2.36 -2.52
C LEU A 149 0.09 -1.23 -3.04
N ILE A 150 -0.34 0.02 -2.87
CA ILE A 150 0.42 1.21 -3.31
C ILE A 150 1.74 1.29 -2.54
N TRP A 151 1.71 1.04 -1.23
CA TRP A 151 2.90 1.03 -0.39
C TRP A 151 3.91 -0.02 -0.86
N ILE A 152 3.48 -1.27 -1.06
CA ILE A 152 4.34 -2.37 -1.54
C ILE A 152 4.92 -2.03 -2.91
N VAL A 153 4.10 -1.56 -3.86
CA VAL A 153 4.59 -1.22 -5.22
C VAL A 153 5.67 -0.14 -5.17
N LEU A 154 5.48 0.91 -4.39
CA LEU A 154 6.46 1.99 -4.25
C LEU A 154 7.70 1.56 -3.46
N PHE A 155 7.50 0.74 -2.43
CA PHE A 155 8.60 0.19 -1.64
C PHE A 155 9.48 -0.74 -2.49
N THR A 156 8.89 -1.64 -3.28
CA THR A 156 9.66 -2.48 -4.22
C THR A 156 10.38 -1.61 -5.26
N ALA A 157 9.72 -0.57 -5.78
CA ALA A 157 10.35 0.35 -6.73
C ALA A 157 11.55 1.11 -6.14
N SER A 158 11.55 1.41 -4.82
CA SER A 158 12.68 2.10 -4.18
C SER A 158 13.85 1.19 -3.83
N HIS A 159 13.66 -0.14 -3.78
CA HIS A 159 14.69 -1.13 -3.44
C HIS A 159 15.18 -1.94 -4.65
N GLU A 160 14.88 -1.52 -5.88
CA GLU A 160 15.30 -2.22 -7.12
C GLU A 160 16.83 -2.44 -7.19
N ALA A 161 17.62 -1.49 -6.67
CA ALA A 161 19.08 -1.61 -6.63
C ALA A 161 19.56 -2.72 -5.68
N GLU A 162 18.91 -2.88 -4.54
CA GLU A 162 19.24 -3.92 -3.55
C GLU A 162 18.84 -5.30 -4.06
N GLU A 163 17.72 -5.40 -4.78
CA GLU A 163 17.32 -6.64 -5.45
C GLU A 163 18.35 -7.06 -6.52
N LEU A 164 18.91 -6.12 -7.28
CA LEU A 164 19.98 -6.41 -8.24
C LEU A 164 21.25 -6.90 -7.55
N GLN A 165 21.67 -6.24 -6.47
CA GLN A 165 22.84 -6.69 -5.69
C GLN A 165 22.65 -8.09 -5.11
N LEU A 166 21.46 -8.39 -4.59
CA LEU A 166 21.15 -9.73 -4.07
C LEU A 166 21.23 -10.80 -5.16
N ARG A 167 20.75 -10.50 -6.37
CA ARG A 167 20.85 -11.40 -7.52
C ARG A 167 22.30 -11.67 -7.92
N ASP A 168 23.15 -10.65 -7.93
CA ASP A 168 24.56 -10.79 -8.29
C ASP A 168 25.31 -11.64 -7.25
N VAL A 169 25.04 -11.44 -5.96
CA VAL A 169 25.61 -12.24 -4.87
C VAL A 169 25.18 -13.71 -4.99
N LEU A 170 23.89 -13.97 -5.25
CA LEU A 170 23.38 -15.33 -5.46
C LEU A 170 24.02 -16.01 -6.67
N ALA A 171 24.21 -15.29 -7.78
CA ALA A 171 24.87 -15.81 -8.97
C ALA A 171 26.35 -16.14 -8.70
N ALA A 172 27.05 -15.28 -7.96
CA ALA A 172 28.44 -15.53 -7.56
C ALA A 172 28.57 -16.78 -6.66
N VAL A 173 27.68 -16.94 -5.69
CA VAL A 173 27.66 -18.13 -4.81
C VAL A 173 27.37 -19.40 -5.61
N ALA A 174 26.43 -19.36 -6.56
CA ALA A 174 26.12 -20.50 -7.41
C ALA A 174 27.32 -20.90 -8.31
N ALA A 175 28.06 -19.93 -8.85
CA ALA A 175 29.27 -20.19 -9.63
C ALA A 175 30.38 -20.84 -8.78
N MET A 176 30.60 -20.33 -7.56
CA MET A 176 31.57 -20.91 -6.62
C MET A 176 31.23 -22.36 -6.24
N ALA A 177 29.94 -22.66 -6.02
CA ALA A 177 29.48 -24.01 -5.73
C ALA A 177 29.75 -24.98 -6.89
N ALA A 178 29.49 -24.55 -8.13
CA ALA A 178 29.76 -25.36 -9.33
C ALA A 178 31.26 -25.63 -9.54
N ASP A 179 32.12 -24.66 -9.25
CA ASP A 179 33.58 -24.83 -9.36
C ASP A 179 34.14 -25.76 -8.26
N ALA A 180 33.57 -25.73 -7.06
CA ALA A 180 33.93 -26.66 -5.97
C ALA A 180 33.64 -28.12 -6.34
N GLU A 181 32.48 -28.40 -6.94
CA GLU A 181 32.14 -29.75 -7.42
C GLU A 181 33.09 -30.23 -8.53
N ARG A 182 33.48 -29.34 -9.45
CA ARG A 182 34.48 -29.66 -10.51
C ARG A 182 35.86 -29.95 -9.95
N GLY A 183 36.31 -29.18 -8.95
CA GLY A 183 37.59 -29.43 -8.28
C GLY A 183 37.64 -30.79 -7.57
N THR A 184 36.51 -31.24 -7.05
CA THR A 184 36.40 -32.53 -6.33
C THR A 184 36.39 -33.73 -7.29
N ALA A 185 35.79 -33.58 -8.47
CA ALA A 185 35.76 -34.61 -9.51
C ALA A 185 37.15 -34.90 -10.13
N MET A 186 38.07 -33.93 -10.14
CA MET A 186 39.45 -34.13 -10.61
C MET A 186 40.44 -34.59 -9.52
N GLY A 187 40.08 -34.47 -8.23
CA GLY A 187 40.92 -34.87 -7.10
C GLY A 187 40.74 -36.33 -6.63
N SER A 188 39.73 -37.05 -7.14
CA SER A 188 39.47 -38.45 -6.80
C SER A 188 40.32 -39.42 -7.64
N GLY A 189 41.64 -39.24 -7.60
CA GLY A 189 42.60 -40.01 -8.38
C GLY A 189 43.93 -40.24 -7.69
N GLU A 190 44.01 -40.14 -6.37
CA GLU A 190 45.22 -40.60 -5.65
C GLU A 190 44.85 -41.14 -4.27
N GLY A 191 44.91 -42.48 -4.16
CA GLY A 191 44.67 -43.18 -2.93
C GLY A 191 45.77 -42.87 -1.91
N ALA A 192 45.40 -42.19 -0.83
CA ALA A 192 46.15 -42.22 0.40
C ALA A 192 45.22 -42.80 1.47
N ALA A 193 45.49 -44.06 1.84
CA ALA A 193 44.90 -44.71 2.98
C ALA A 193 45.14 -43.85 4.22
N HIS A 194 44.12 -43.11 4.64
CA HIS A 194 44.15 -42.38 5.89
C HIS A 194 44.05 -43.39 7.02
N VAL A 195 45.19 -43.71 7.61
CA VAL A 195 45.29 -44.42 8.89
C VAL A 195 44.62 -43.53 9.94
N ILE A 196 43.51 -44.02 10.49
CA ILE A 196 42.82 -43.41 11.63
C ILE A 196 43.65 -43.75 12.88
N PRO A 197 44.26 -42.77 13.57
CA PRO A 197 44.86 -43.07 14.86
C PRO A 197 43.76 -43.41 15.87
N PRO A 198 43.99 -44.38 16.78
CA PRO A 198 43.03 -44.77 17.79
C PRO A 198 42.66 -43.58 18.68
N VAL A 199 41.37 -43.46 18.95
CA VAL A 199 40.82 -42.50 19.91
C VAL A 199 41.17 -43.01 21.30
N ASP A 200 42.14 -42.38 21.93
CA ASP A 200 42.42 -42.60 23.34
C ASP A 200 41.27 -41.99 24.16
N SER A 201 40.44 -42.88 24.71
CA SER A 201 39.38 -42.55 25.64
C SER A 201 39.98 -42.31 27.03
N GLU A 202 40.34 -41.07 27.33
CA GLU A 202 40.63 -40.65 28.70
C GLU A 202 39.94 -39.31 29.04
N PHE A 203 38.94 -39.45 29.94
CA PHE A 203 38.26 -38.46 30.80
C PHE A 203 37.26 -37.46 30.18
#